data_AF-A0A2N7HPM9-F1
#
_entry.id   AF-A0A2N7HPM9-F1
#
_cell.length_a   1.000
_cell.length_b   1.000
_cell.length_c   1.000
_cell.angle_alpha   90.00
_cell.angle_beta   90.00
_cell.angle_gamma   90.00
#
_symmetry.space_group_name_H-M   'P 1'
#
loop_
_entity.id
_entity.type
_entity.pdbx_description
1 polymer ?
#
loop_
_entity_poly.entity_id
_entity_poly.type
_entity_poly.pdbx_seq_one_letter_code
_entity_poly.pdbx_strand_id
1 'polypeptide(L)'
;CYSSDEILKIKKLESYKNRLIHNDSGYPLIIDRMTCQSIDTLSDKDKKTIFDYHRLVYKEEIESNLKYDDSNGKLEFLLYFSSGLLVGHVVRNSNYIISLGSQCYKIRHDILSLLAEDCKSQLITIHILDSSLAQFIVDSNSGFLFLQNNKVYTTCNLAEFDRNPWVMAIRKGLTDFKFLRYAELSKRKEDVYSRLFQLGCE
;
A
#
# COMPACT_ATOMS: atom_id res chain seq x y z
N CYS A 1 5.61 -27.07 -12.88
CA CYS A 1 6.67 -26.99 -11.85
C CYS A 1 7.73 -26.01 -12.33
N TYR A 2 8.14 -25.06 -11.48
CA TYR A 2 9.23 -24.15 -11.80
C TYR A 2 10.58 -24.91 -11.86
N SER A 3 11.45 -24.50 -12.76
CA SER A 3 12.84 -24.94 -12.86
C SER A 3 13.66 -24.46 -11.66
N SER A 4 14.81 -25.10 -11.42
CA SER A 4 15.73 -24.72 -10.34
C SER A 4 16.23 -23.27 -10.47
N ASP A 5 16.41 -22.77 -11.69
CA ASP A 5 16.81 -21.39 -11.96
C ASP A 5 15.69 -20.39 -11.68
N GLU A 6 14.44 -20.74 -11.98
CA GLU A 6 13.27 -19.94 -11.61
C GLU A 6 13.10 -19.88 -10.10
N ILE A 7 13.30 -20.99 -9.38
CA ILE A 7 13.28 -21.02 -7.91
C ILE A 7 14.38 -20.14 -7.31
N LEU A 8 15.59 -20.15 -7.88
CA LEU A 8 16.70 -19.30 -7.46
C LEU A 8 16.42 -17.81 -7.72
N LYS A 9 15.78 -17.48 -8.84
CA LYS A 9 15.30 -16.12 -9.12
C LYS A 9 14.23 -15.70 -8.11
N ILE A 10 13.24 -16.55 -7.83
CA ILE A 10 12.18 -16.30 -6.82
C ILE A 10 12.77 -16.08 -5.42
N LYS A 11 13.76 -16.88 -4.99
CA LYS A 11 14.43 -16.67 -3.69
C LYS A 11 15.22 -15.36 -3.62
N LYS A 12 15.90 -14.98 -4.70
CA LYS A 12 16.54 -13.66 -4.79
C LYS A 12 15.52 -12.53 -4.80
N LEU A 13 14.33 -12.76 -5.35
CA LEU A 13 13.23 -11.80 -5.39
C LEU A 13 12.62 -11.52 -4.01
N GLU A 14 12.60 -12.52 -3.13
CA GLU A 14 12.19 -12.31 -1.74
C GLU A 14 13.08 -11.31 -0.98
N SER A 15 14.33 -11.10 -1.41
CA SER A 15 15.19 -10.07 -0.83
C SER A 15 14.78 -8.64 -1.19
N TYR A 16 13.95 -8.43 -2.22
CA TYR A 16 13.39 -7.12 -2.58
C TYR A 16 12.11 -6.79 -1.80
N LYS A 17 11.50 -7.77 -1.12
CA LYS A 17 10.41 -7.50 -0.19
C LYS A 17 10.96 -6.64 0.94
N ASN A 18 10.38 -5.46 1.17
CA ASN A 18 10.65 -4.72 2.39
C ASN A 18 10.23 -5.62 3.57
N ARG A 19 11.20 -6.16 4.31
CA ARG A 19 10.95 -7.14 5.39
C ARG A 19 10.07 -6.56 6.50
N LEU A 20 10.03 -5.24 6.64
CA LEU A 20 9.15 -4.55 7.59
C LEU A 20 7.68 -4.54 7.14
N ILE A 21 7.43 -4.75 5.85
CA ILE A 21 6.11 -4.73 5.21
C ILE A 21 5.62 -6.16 4.94
N HIS A 22 6.50 -7.15 4.82
CA HIS A 22 6.13 -8.52 4.45
C HIS A 22 6.45 -9.51 5.56
N ASN A 23 6.17 -9.14 6.80
CA ASN A 23 6.42 -9.99 7.94
C ASN A 23 5.23 -10.92 8.18
N ASP A 24 5.47 -12.23 8.17
CA ASP A 24 4.49 -13.21 8.61
C ASP A 24 4.77 -13.46 10.09
N SER A 25 3.87 -13.00 10.96
CA SER A 25 4.09 -13.05 12.42
C SER A 25 4.07 -14.47 12.98
N GLY A 26 3.74 -15.49 12.16
CA GLY A 26 3.56 -16.87 12.59
C GLY A 26 2.28 -17.10 13.41
N TYR A 27 1.57 -16.02 13.78
CA TYR A 27 0.30 -16.04 14.48
C TYR A 27 -0.85 -15.69 13.53
N PRO A 28 -2.01 -16.35 13.65
CA PRO A 28 -3.18 -16.01 12.85
C PRO A 28 -3.76 -14.66 13.29
N LEU A 29 -3.33 -13.58 12.65
CA LEU A 29 -3.94 -12.27 12.83
C LEU A 29 -5.25 -12.18 12.04
N ILE A 30 -6.30 -11.69 12.69
CA ILE A 30 -7.63 -11.43 12.11
C ILE A 30 -8.11 -10.08 12.63
N ILE A 31 -8.62 -9.23 11.74
CA ILE A 31 -9.24 -7.97 12.15
C ILE A 31 -10.56 -8.29 12.86
N ASP A 32 -10.64 -8.00 14.17
CA ASP A 32 -11.84 -8.20 14.98
C ASP A 32 -12.51 -6.89 15.40
N ARG A 33 -11.78 -5.77 15.33
CA ARG A 33 -12.27 -4.46 15.70
C ARG A 33 -11.65 -3.37 14.82
N MET A 34 -12.48 -2.40 14.43
CA MET A 34 -12.06 -1.18 13.75
C MET A 34 -12.56 0.03 14.53
N THR A 35 -11.73 1.08 14.63
CA THR A 35 -12.13 2.38 15.19
C THR A 35 -11.74 3.50 14.24
N CYS A 36 -12.59 4.51 14.10
CA CYS A 36 -12.29 5.74 13.37
C CYS A 36 -12.04 6.88 14.35
N GLN A 37 -10.91 7.57 14.21
CA GLN A 37 -10.50 8.68 15.07
C GLN A 37 -10.01 9.86 14.24
N SER A 38 -10.15 11.08 14.77
CA SER A 38 -9.47 12.26 14.22
C SER A 38 -8.05 12.36 14.80
N ILE A 39 -7.20 13.19 14.20
CA ILE A 39 -5.86 13.45 14.75
C ILE A 39 -5.89 14.00 16.19
N ASP A 40 -6.95 14.74 16.54
CA ASP A 40 -7.13 15.37 17.85
C ASP A 40 -7.60 14.39 18.94
N THR A 41 -8.22 13.28 18.52
CA THR A 41 -8.76 12.24 19.42
C THR A 41 -7.90 10.99 19.48
N LEU A 42 -6.86 10.94 18.63
CA LEU A 42 -5.89 9.85 18.58
C LEU A 42 -5.10 9.82 19.90
N SER A 43 -4.98 8.63 20.52
CA SER A 43 -4.15 8.49 21.71
C SER A 43 -2.68 8.77 21.37
N ASP A 44 -1.91 9.35 22.31
CA ASP A 44 -0.46 9.60 22.10
C ASP A 44 0.31 8.33 21.73
N LYS A 45 -0.12 7.19 22.30
CA LYS A 45 0.45 5.87 22.00
C LYS A 45 0.21 5.46 20.55
N ASP A 46 -1.03 5.57 20.06
CA ASP A 46 -1.37 5.18 18.69
C ASP A 46 -0.76 6.15 17.68
N LYS A 47 -0.80 7.45 17.99
CA LYS A 47 -0.12 8.49 17.20
C LYS A 47 1.35 8.19 17.03
N LYS A 48 2.07 7.94 18.13
CA LYS A 48 3.47 7.56 18.09
C LYS A 48 3.71 6.30 17.25
N THR A 49 2.91 5.25 17.47
CA THR A 49 3.03 3.98 16.74
C THR A 49 2.90 4.16 15.23
N ILE A 50 1.91 4.92 14.79
CA ILE A 50 1.63 5.18 13.37
C ILE A 50 2.75 6.04 12.76
N PHE A 51 3.16 7.11 13.44
CA PHE A 51 4.16 8.03 12.90
C PHE A 51 5.53 7.36 12.85
N ASP A 52 5.90 6.60 13.88
CA ASP A 52 7.14 5.81 13.90
C ASP A 52 7.10 4.73 12.80
N TYR A 53 5.95 4.07 12.55
CA TYR A 53 5.80 3.14 11.43
C TYR A 53 6.12 3.82 10.10
N HIS A 54 5.55 5.00 9.83
CA HIS A 54 5.80 5.74 8.59
C HIS A 54 7.27 6.11 8.40
N ARG A 55 7.91 6.66 9.43
CA ARG A 55 9.33 7.00 9.38
C ARG A 55 10.22 5.77 9.15
N LEU A 56 9.95 4.67 9.84
CA LEU A 56 10.80 3.48 9.79
C LEU A 56 10.58 2.66 8.51
N VAL A 57 9.33 2.57 8.05
CA VAL A 57 8.92 1.67 6.97
C VAL A 57 8.93 2.38 5.63
N TYR A 58 8.38 3.58 5.56
CA TYR A 58 8.25 4.38 4.33
C TYR A 58 9.34 5.44 4.19
N LYS A 59 10.11 5.72 5.24
CA LYS A 59 11.13 6.78 5.28
C LYS A 59 10.57 8.18 5.01
N GLU A 60 9.33 8.40 5.42
CA GLU A 60 8.62 9.67 5.27
C GLU A 60 7.89 10.05 6.56
N GLU A 61 7.76 11.35 6.80
CA GLU A 61 6.82 11.87 7.80
C GLU A 61 5.42 11.87 7.22
N ILE A 62 4.46 11.35 7.98
CA ILE A 62 3.07 11.27 7.53
C ILE A 62 2.50 12.66 7.27
N GLU A 63 2.91 13.67 8.03
CA GLU A 63 2.50 15.06 7.86
C GLU A 63 2.86 15.63 6.49
N SER A 64 3.97 15.15 5.91
CA SER A 64 4.39 15.55 4.56
C SER A 64 3.42 15.05 3.49
N ASN A 65 2.66 13.99 3.78
CA ASN A 65 1.66 13.38 2.89
C ASN A 65 0.26 14.00 3.04
N LEU A 66 0.04 14.81 4.08
CA LEU A 66 -1.24 15.47 4.34
C LEU A 66 -1.52 16.67 3.42
N LYS A 67 -0.50 17.16 2.70
CA LYS A 67 -0.58 18.35 1.84
C LYS A 67 -1.34 18.16 0.52
N TYR A 68 -1.85 16.96 0.22
CA TYR A 68 -2.64 16.75 -1.00
C TYR A 68 -4.03 17.40 -0.90
N ASP A 69 -4.48 17.75 0.30
CA ASP A 69 -5.82 18.27 0.51
C ASP A 69 -5.84 19.79 0.72
N ASP A 70 -6.13 20.54 -0.34
CA ASP A 70 -6.53 21.96 -0.25
C ASP A 70 -7.90 22.14 0.44
N SER A 71 -8.64 21.07 0.76
CA SER A 71 -10.05 21.16 1.17
C SER A 71 -10.33 21.31 2.66
N ASN A 72 -9.34 21.55 3.53
CA ASN A 72 -9.55 21.55 4.99
C ASN A 72 -10.28 20.27 5.48
N GLY A 73 -10.15 19.16 4.76
CA GLY A 73 -10.85 17.91 5.06
C GLY A 73 -10.43 17.36 6.42
N LYS A 74 -11.41 16.86 7.19
CA LYS A 74 -11.12 16.16 8.44
C LYS A 74 -10.35 14.88 8.15
N LEU A 75 -9.12 14.81 8.63
CA LEU A 75 -8.30 13.61 8.56
C LEU A 75 -8.87 12.51 9.46
N GLU A 76 -9.08 11.34 8.88
CA GLU A 76 -9.55 10.15 9.56
C GLU A 76 -8.44 9.12 9.68
N PHE A 77 -8.28 8.59 10.88
CA PHE A 77 -7.43 7.46 11.22
C PHE A 77 -8.33 6.27 11.49
N LEU A 78 -8.37 5.33 10.54
CA LEU A 78 -9.01 4.04 10.72
C LEU A 78 -7.98 3.08 11.32
N LEU A 79 -8.22 2.62 12.55
CA LEU A 79 -7.32 1.74 13.29
C LEU A 79 -7.92 0.34 13.36
N TYR A 80 -7.13 -0.66 12.96
CA TYR A 80 -7.56 -2.05 12.87
C TYR A 80 -6.85 -2.89 13.94
N PHE A 81 -7.64 -3.63 14.71
CA PHE A 81 -7.14 -4.42 15.83
C PHE A 81 -7.39 -5.92 15.65
N SER A 82 -6.51 -6.70 16.28
CA SER A 82 -6.65 -8.14 16.48
C SER A 82 -6.33 -8.48 17.93
N SER A 83 -7.28 -9.03 18.67
CA SER A 83 -7.16 -9.33 20.11
C SER A 83 -6.65 -8.12 20.93
N GLY A 84 -7.07 -6.91 20.55
CA GLY A 84 -6.66 -5.66 21.17
C GLY A 84 -5.30 -5.10 20.73
N LEU A 85 -4.54 -5.81 19.89
CA LEU A 85 -3.30 -5.31 19.28
C LEU A 85 -3.60 -4.50 18.03
N LEU A 86 -3.00 -3.32 17.87
CA LEU A 86 -3.05 -2.56 16.63
C LEU A 86 -2.26 -3.31 15.54
N VAL A 87 -2.96 -3.83 14.54
CA VAL A 87 -2.38 -4.65 13.46
C VAL A 87 -2.31 -3.91 12.13
N GLY A 88 -3.01 -2.79 11.99
CA GLY A 88 -2.89 -1.92 10.83
C GLY A 88 -3.67 -0.62 10.98
N HIS A 89 -3.42 0.31 10.06
CA HIS A 89 -4.07 1.61 10.02
C HIS A 89 -4.26 2.09 8.59
N VAL A 90 -5.27 2.94 8.42
CA VAL A 90 -5.46 3.76 7.21
C VAL A 90 -5.56 5.20 7.65
N VAL A 91 -4.84 6.08 6.96
CA VAL A 91 -4.99 7.53 7.11
C VAL A 91 -5.58 8.05 5.81
N ARG A 92 -6.72 8.72 5.91
CA ARG A 92 -7.47 9.18 4.75
C ARG A 92 -8.20 10.50 5.00
N ASN A 93 -8.69 11.09 3.93
CA ASN A 93 -9.82 12.02 3.95
C ASN A 93 -10.94 11.44 3.05
N SER A 94 -11.94 12.26 2.72
CA SER A 94 -13.11 11.85 1.94
C SER A 94 -12.79 11.26 0.56
N ASN A 95 -11.74 11.71 -0.12
CA ASN A 95 -11.43 11.31 -1.51
C ASN A 95 -10.04 10.66 -1.65
N TYR A 96 -9.30 10.57 -0.55
CA TYR A 96 -7.88 10.37 -0.61
C TYR A 96 -7.38 9.41 0.47
N ILE A 97 -6.72 8.33 0.08
CA ILE A 97 -5.97 7.45 0.97
C ILE A 97 -4.52 7.91 1.01
N ILE A 98 -4.16 8.51 2.14
CA ILE A 98 -2.82 9.03 2.42
C ILE A 98 -1.86 7.89 2.71
N SER A 99 -2.34 6.90 3.47
CA SER A 99 -1.56 5.71 3.73
C SER A 99 -2.40 4.55 4.17
N LEU A 100 -1.86 3.36 3.90
CA LEU A 100 -2.29 2.10 4.47
C LEU A 100 -1.05 1.45 5.06
N GLY A 101 -1.07 1.16 6.36
CA GLY A 101 0.04 0.56 7.08
C GLY A 101 -0.36 -0.75 7.76
N SER A 102 0.45 -1.78 7.58
CA SER A 102 0.44 -3.00 8.40
C SER A 102 1.69 -3.79 8.04
N GLN A 103 2.30 -4.46 9.01
CA GLN A 103 3.44 -5.35 8.75
C GLN A 103 3.02 -6.71 8.18
N CYS A 104 1.73 -7.06 8.32
CA CYS A 104 1.18 -8.33 7.86
C CYS A 104 0.48 -8.13 6.52
N TYR A 105 0.92 -8.87 5.49
CA TYR A 105 0.34 -8.78 4.16
C TYR A 105 -1.15 -9.14 4.14
N LYS A 106 -1.55 -10.17 4.91
CA LYS A 106 -2.95 -10.60 5.03
C LYS A 106 -3.82 -9.49 5.60
N ILE A 107 -3.40 -8.85 6.69
CA ILE A 107 -4.11 -7.73 7.29
C ILE A 107 -4.25 -6.56 6.31
N ARG A 108 -3.19 -6.23 5.54
CA ARG A 108 -3.33 -5.21 4.48
C ARG A 108 -4.39 -5.57 3.44
N HIS A 109 -4.47 -6.84 3.06
CA HIS A 109 -5.49 -7.29 2.11
C HIS A 109 -6.90 -7.20 2.69
N ASP A 110 -7.07 -7.60 3.95
CA ASP A 110 -8.35 -7.49 4.65
C ASP A 110 -8.77 -6.02 4.74
N ILE A 111 -7.85 -5.10 5.09
CA ILE A 111 -8.09 -3.65 5.10
C ILE A 111 -8.50 -3.14 3.71
N LEU A 112 -7.79 -3.51 2.64
CA LEU A 112 -8.13 -3.10 1.28
C LEU A 112 -9.52 -3.58 0.87
N SER A 113 -9.90 -4.80 1.27
CA SER A 113 -11.21 -5.37 0.96
C SER A 113 -12.34 -4.63 1.69
N LEU A 114 -12.11 -4.26 2.95
CA LEU A 114 -13.03 -3.44 3.73
C LEU A 114 -13.21 -2.05 3.08
N LEU A 115 -12.11 -1.39 2.72
CA LEU A 115 -12.14 -0.10 2.03
C LEU A 115 -12.84 -0.16 0.66
N ALA A 116 -12.66 -1.25 -0.08
CA ALA A 116 -13.29 -1.44 -1.38
C ALA A 116 -14.82 -1.51 -1.30
N GLU A 117 -15.37 -2.09 -0.23
CA GLU A 117 -16.82 -2.08 -0.01
C GLU A 117 -17.30 -0.70 0.46
N ASP A 118 -16.57 -0.04 1.37
CA ASP A 118 -16.89 1.30 1.86
C ASP A 118 -16.94 2.35 0.73
N CYS A 119 -16.09 2.17 -0.29
CA CYS A 119 -15.87 3.16 -1.35
C CYS A 119 -16.26 2.65 -2.75
N LYS A 120 -17.14 1.66 -2.81
CA LYS A 120 -17.49 0.89 -4.01
C LYS A 120 -17.89 1.70 -5.25
N SER A 121 -18.47 2.89 -5.05
CA SER A 121 -18.95 3.78 -6.12
C SER A 121 -18.09 5.04 -6.29
N GLN A 122 -16.90 5.09 -5.69
CA GLN A 122 -16.04 6.28 -5.68
C GLN A 122 -14.70 5.96 -6.34
N LEU A 123 -14.20 6.95 -7.10
CA LEU A 123 -12.79 6.98 -7.45
C LEU A 123 -12.02 7.53 -6.26
N ILE A 124 -10.98 6.80 -5.86
CA ILE A 124 -10.11 7.21 -4.76
C ILE A 124 -8.72 7.42 -5.30
N THR A 125 -8.09 8.49 -4.83
CA THR A 125 -6.67 8.71 -5.04
C THR A 125 -5.88 8.13 -3.87
N ILE A 126 -4.84 7.37 -4.20
CA ILE A 126 -4.00 6.65 -3.23
C ILE A 126 -2.56 7.08 -3.42
N HIS A 127 -1.88 7.39 -2.32
CA HIS A 127 -0.44 7.57 -2.32
C HIS A 127 0.30 6.24 -2.47
N ILE A 128 1.14 6.15 -3.51
CA ILE A 128 1.94 4.97 -3.81
C ILE A 128 3.28 5.08 -3.09
N LEU A 129 3.38 4.41 -1.94
CA LEU A 129 4.53 4.49 -1.02
C LEU A 129 5.68 3.54 -1.38
N ASP A 130 5.52 2.67 -2.37
CA ASP A 130 6.57 1.75 -2.80
C ASP A 130 6.55 1.46 -4.32
N SER A 131 7.74 1.27 -4.90
CA SER A 131 7.94 1.05 -6.34
C SER A 131 7.30 -0.24 -6.85
N SER A 132 7.20 -1.27 -6.00
CA SER A 132 6.57 -2.54 -6.39
C SER A 132 5.07 -2.37 -6.60
N LEU A 133 4.41 -1.55 -5.76
CA LEU A 133 3.00 -1.22 -5.90
C LEU A 133 2.76 -0.39 -7.16
N ALA A 134 3.61 0.59 -7.47
CA ALA A 134 3.53 1.37 -8.71
C ALA A 134 3.57 0.45 -9.95
N GLN A 135 4.56 -0.44 -10.02
CA GLN A 135 4.67 -1.39 -11.13
C GLN A 135 3.42 -2.27 -11.26
N PHE A 136 2.89 -2.73 -10.12
CA PHE A 136 1.68 -3.54 -10.11
C PHE A 136 0.46 -2.80 -10.66
N ILE A 137 0.27 -1.53 -10.32
CA ILE A 137 -0.84 -0.71 -10.84
C ILE A 137 -0.78 -0.64 -12.37
N VAL A 138 0.41 -0.38 -12.92
CA VAL A 138 0.63 -0.35 -14.38
C VAL A 138 0.34 -1.70 -15.02
N ASP A 139 0.92 -2.78 -14.50
CA ASP A 139 0.78 -4.12 -15.10
C ASP A 139 -0.66 -4.64 -15.04
N SER A 140 -1.39 -4.31 -13.96
CA SER A 140 -2.77 -4.73 -13.75
C SER A 140 -3.81 -3.84 -14.45
N ASN A 141 -3.38 -2.73 -15.05
CA ASN A 141 -4.23 -1.69 -15.64
C ASN A 141 -5.38 -1.27 -14.71
N SER A 142 -5.09 -1.20 -13.41
CA SER A 142 -6.10 -0.99 -12.36
C SER A 142 -6.25 0.46 -11.93
N GLY A 143 -5.46 1.36 -12.52
CA GLY A 143 -5.50 2.79 -12.27
C GLY A 143 -4.52 3.53 -13.16
N PHE A 144 -4.57 4.86 -13.08
CA PHE A 144 -3.61 5.73 -13.74
C PHE A 144 -2.58 6.23 -12.71
N LEU A 145 -1.29 6.20 -13.04
CA LEU A 145 -0.23 6.76 -12.20
C LEU A 145 0.10 8.19 -12.61
N PHE A 146 0.30 9.06 -11.63
CA PHE A 146 0.71 10.44 -11.86
C PHE A 146 1.63 10.97 -10.75
N LEU A 147 2.37 12.03 -11.06
CA LEU A 147 3.24 12.71 -10.12
C LEU A 147 2.60 14.02 -9.65
N GLN A 148 2.65 14.29 -8.34
CA GLN A 148 2.30 15.60 -7.80
C GLN A 148 3.12 15.85 -6.53
N ASN A 149 3.64 17.07 -6.32
CA ASN A 149 4.48 17.40 -5.17
C ASN A 149 5.63 16.40 -4.93
N ASN A 150 6.29 15.94 -6.00
CA ASN A 150 7.34 14.92 -5.98
C ASN A 150 6.93 13.57 -5.35
N LYS A 151 5.65 13.22 -5.45
CA LYS A 151 5.07 11.98 -4.94
C LYS A 151 4.22 11.30 -5.99
N VAL A 152 4.19 9.98 -5.95
CA VAL A 152 3.51 9.15 -6.96
C VAL A 152 2.15 8.74 -6.44
N TYR A 153 1.14 8.98 -7.26
CA TYR A 153 -0.26 8.75 -6.90
C TYR A 153 -0.93 7.87 -7.93
N THR A 154 -2.00 7.19 -7.51
CA THR A 154 -2.93 6.57 -8.44
C THR A 154 -4.35 6.94 -8.13
N THR A 155 -5.18 7.10 -9.15
CA THR A 155 -6.63 7.17 -8.98
C THR A 155 -7.25 5.91 -9.56
N CYS A 156 -8.06 5.22 -8.75
CA CYS A 156 -8.72 3.98 -9.15
C CYS A 156 -10.06 3.79 -8.43
N ASN A 157 -10.91 2.93 -8.98
CA ASN A 157 -12.05 2.38 -8.24
C ASN A 157 -11.55 1.19 -7.40
N LEU A 158 -11.62 1.30 -6.06
CA LEU A 158 -11.11 0.26 -5.18
C LEU A 158 -11.85 -1.08 -5.32
N ALA A 159 -13.15 -1.07 -5.65
CA ALA A 159 -13.90 -2.31 -5.86
C ALA A 159 -13.48 -3.03 -7.15
N GLU A 160 -13.13 -2.29 -8.20
CA GLU A 160 -12.56 -2.86 -9.42
C GLU A 160 -11.14 -3.37 -9.18
N PHE A 161 -10.33 -2.63 -8.43
CA PHE A 161 -9.01 -3.07 -7.99
C PHE A 161 -9.08 -4.37 -7.17
N ASP A 162 -10.00 -4.44 -6.20
CA ASP A 162 -10.21 -5.60 -5.34
C ASP A 162 -10.56 -6.87 -6.12
N ARG A 163 -11.40 -6.71 -7.16
CA ARG A 163 -11.85 -7.78 -8.05
C ARG A 163 -10.87 -8.09 -9.19
N ASN A 164 -9.77 -7.34 -9.29
CA ASN A 164 -8.81 -7.55 -10.36
C ASN A 164 -8.22 -8.98 -10.25
N PRO A 165 -8.24 -9.79 -11.33
CA PRO A 165 -7.74 -11.16 -11.28
C PRO A 165 -6.29 -11.28 -10.79
N TRP A 166 -5.45 -10.27 -11.06
CA TRP A 166 -4.08 -10.20 -10.57
C TRP A 166 -4.01 -9.98 -9.06
N VAL A 167 -4.85 -9.08 -8.53
CA VAL A 167 -4.98 -8.85 -7.09
C VAL A 167 -5.48 -10.13 -6.40
N MET A 168 -6.51 -10.78 -6.97
CA MET A 168 -7.03 -12.04 -6.46
C MET A 168 -6.00 -13.18 -6.50
N ALA A 169 -5.18 -13.26 -7.55
CA ALA A 169 -4.12 -14.27 -7.67
C ALA A 169 -3.03 -14.04 -6.60
N ILE A 170 -2.61 -12.80 -6.39
CA ILE A 170 -1.67 -12.42 -5.31
C ILE A 170 -2.23 -12.83 -3.94
N ARG A 171 -3.52 -12.57 -3.68
CA ARG A 171 -4.18 -12.97 -2.41
C ARG A 171 -4.16 -14.47 -2.18
N LYS A 172 -4.25 -15.26 -3.25
CA LYS A 172 -4.14 -16.72 -3.20
C LYS A 172 -2.70 -17.23 -3.04
N GLY A 173 -1.74 -16.34 -2.81
CA GLY A 173 -0.33 -16.69 -2.64
C GLY A 173 0.43 -16.88 -3.95
N LEU A 174 -0.16 -16.53 -5.10
CA LEU A 174 0.51 -16.61 -6.41
C LEU A 174 1.37 -15.34 -6.65
N THR A 175 2.19 -14.99 -5.67
CA THR A 175 2.93 -13.71 -5.62
C THR A 175 4.14 -13.64 -6.55
N ASP A 176 4.56 -14.78 -7.11
CA ASP A 176 5.83 -14.92 -7.82
C ASP A 176 5.93 -13.99 -9.03
N PHE A 177 4.83 -13.79 -9.76
CA PHE A 177 4.83 -13.06 -11.02
C PHE A 177 5.11 -11.56 -10.85
N LYS A 178 4.53 -10.90 -9.83
CA LYS A 178 4.74 -9.46 -9.58
C LYS A 178 6.21 -9.17 -9.29
N PHE A 179 6.84 -9.99 -8.45
CA PHE A 179 8.24 -9.80 -8.10
C PHE A 179 9.17 -10.16 -9.27
N LEU A 180 8.87 -11.24 -10.00
CA LEU A 180 9.60 -11.60 -11.23
C LEU A 180 9.58 -10.44 -12.23
N ARG A 181 8.41 -9.88 -12.48
CA ARG A 181 8.26 -8.77 -13.40
C ARG A 181 8.99 -7.51 -12.93
N TYR A 182 8.87 -7.16 -11.65
CA TYR A 182 9.61 -6.04 -11.07
C TYR A 182 11.12 -6.19 -11.26
N ALA A 183 11.74 -7.33 -10.89
CA ALA A 183 13.20 -7.45 -11.06
C ALA A 183 13.66 -7.63 -12.50
N GLU A 184 12.81 -8.11 -13.40
CA GLU A 184 13.08 -8.03 -14.84
C GLU A 184 13.14 -6.57 -15.31
N LEU A 185 12.24 -5.73 -14.80
CA LEU A 185 12.16 -4.33 -15.16
C LEU A 185 13.24 -3.47 -14.47
N SER A 186 13.59 -3.71 -13.20
CA SER A 186 14.68 -3.01 -12.52
C SER A 186 16.07 -3.29 -13.14
N LYS A 187 16.21 -4.37 -13.92
CA LYS A 187 17.42 -4.63 -14.72
C LYS A 187 17.49 -3.76 -15.98
N ARG A 188 16.35 -3.25 -16.44
CA ARG A 188 16.27 -2.20 -17.46
C ARG A 188 16.44 -0.89 -16.69
N LYS A 189 17.30 0.02 -17.14
CA LYS A 189 17.66 1.25 -16.39
C LYS A 189 16.48 2.24 -16.15
N GLU A 190 15.27 1.89 -16.58
CA GLU A 190 14.06 2.70 -16.52
C GLU A 190 12.94 1.87 -15.90
N ASP A 191 12.84 1.89 -14.56
CA ASP A 191 11.63 1.41 -13.90
C ASP A 191 10.51 2.47 -13.97
N VAL A 192 9.26 2.04 -13.78
CA VAL A 192 8.07 2.91 -13.87
C VAL A 192 8.19 4.14 -12.97
N TYR A 193 8.76 3.96 -11.77
CA TYR A 193 8.91 5.03 -10.78
C TYR A 193 9.88 6.10 -11.31
N SER A 194 11.07 5.69 -11.77
CA SER A 194 12.09 6.58 -12.34
C SER A 194 11.56 7.32 -13.57
N ARG A 195 10.79 6.64 -14.42
CA ARG A 195 10.18 7.24 -15.61
C ARG A 195 9.13 8.30 -15.25
N LEU A 196 8.31 8.09 -14.21
CA LEU A 196 7.32 9.07 -13.77
C LEU A 196 7.97 10.35 -13.25
N PHE A 197 9.09 10.24 -12.52
CA PHE A 197 9.84 11.43 -12.09
C PHE A 197 10.53 12.16 -13.24
N GLN A 198 11.04 11.43 -14.24
CA GLN A 198 11.62 12.06 -15.44
C GLN A 198 10.58 12.83 -16.25
N LEU A 199 9.38 12.25 -16.44
CA LEU A 199 8.29 12.87 -17.19
C LEU A 199 7.59 14.02 -16.43
N GLY A 200 7.66 14.03 -15.09
CA GLY A 200 7.09 15.08 -14.25
C GLY A 200 8.02 16.26 -13.98
N CYS A 201 9.24 16.25 -14.52
CA CYS A 201 10.22 17.35 -14.45
C CYS A 201 10.31 18.17 -15.73
N GLU A 202 9.47 17.89 -16.74
CA GLU A 202 9.25 18.73 -17.94
C GLU A 202 8.05 19.67 -17.74
#